data_AF-A0A7R9D732-F1
#
_entry.id   AF-A0A7R9D732-F1
#
_cell.length_a   1.000
_cell.length_b   1.000
_cell.length_c   1.000
_cell.angle_alpha   90.00
_cell.angle_beta   90.00
_cell.angle_gamma   90.00
#
_symmetry.space_group_name_H-M   'P 1'
#
loop_
_entity.id
_entity.type
_entity.pdbx_description
1 polymer ?
#
loop_
_entity_poly.entity_id
_entity_poly.type
_entity_poly.pdbx_seq_one_letter_code
_entity_poly.pdbx_strand_id
1 'polypeptide(L)'
;MFARKGMDVTVPRHDKHMEEFYSICDQIELHLKTSIECLNQGTSSQRYLPLPVAPTRTEPLPNQDGGTLTYPQFLATVRSQVSYAKEVHDTLMAAAQNIAPTE
;
A
#
# COMPACT_ATOMS: atom_id res chain seq x y z
N MET A 1 -45.24 6.45 -45.07
CA MET A 1 -44.40 7.37 -44.27
C MET A 1 -44.76 7.18 -42.81
N PHE A 2 -44.08 6.29 -42.06
CA PHE A 2 -44.00 6.38 -40.60
C PHE A 2 -42.67 5.74 -40.18
N ALA A 3 -41.67 6.60 -39.97
CA ALA A 3 -40.40 6.22 -39.38
C ALA A 3 -40.67 5.78 -37.93
N ARG A 4 -40.27 4.55 -37.61
CA ARG A 4 -40.13 4.10 -36.22
C ARG A 4 -39.02 4.95 -35.61
N LYS A 5 -39.42 6.00 -34.89
CA LYS A 5 -38.54 6.76 -34.02
C LYS A 5 -38.00 5.76 -32.98
N GLY A 6 -36.69 5.51 -33.02
CA GLY A 6 -36.02 4.73 -32.00
C GLY A 6 -36.40 5.29 -30.64
N MET A 7 -36.98 4.45 -29.79
CA MET A 7 -37.18 4.76 -28.39
C MET A 7 -35.78 4.84 -27.78
N ASP A 8 -35.29 6.06 -27.62
CA ASP A 8 -34.24 6.36 -26.65
C ASP A 8 -34.85 6.01 -25.29
N VAL A 9 -34.53 4.80 -24.80
CA VAL A 9 -34.95 4.34 -23.48
C VAL A 9 -34.21 5.21 -22.48
N THR A 10 -34.84 6.32 -22.12
CA THR A 10 -34.42 7.15 -21.00
C THR A 10 -34.47 6.24 -19.77
N VAL A 11 -33.29 5.87 -19.26
CA VAL A 11 -33.18 5.13 -18.00
C VAL A 11 -34.06 5.86 -16.98
N PRO A 12 -35.08 5.19 -16.41
CA PRO A 12 -35.98 5.81 -15.45
C PRO A 12 -35.17 6.51 -14.36
N ARG A 13 -35.51 7.74 -14.02
CA ARG A 13 -34.81 8.55 -13.01
C ARG A 13 -34.56 7.78 -11.70
N HIS A 14 -35.48 6.88 -11.34
CA HIS A 14 -35.36 5.94 -10.24
C HIS A 14 -34.10 5.05 -10.36
N ASP A 15 -33.88 4.42 -11.51
CA ASP A 15 -32.79 3.45 -11.71
C ASP A 15 -31.43 4.13 -11.62
N LYS A 16 -31.33 5.38 -12.08
CA LYS A 16 -30.13 6.21 -11.89
C LYS A 16 -29.86 6.50 -10.41
N HIS A 17 -30.90 6.81 -9.62
CA HIS A 17 -30.73 7.05 -8.19
C HIS A 17 -30.35 5.76 -7.44
N MET A 18 -30.86 4.61 -7.88
CA MET A 18 -30.46 3.31 -7.34
C MET A 18 -28.99 3.00 -7.66
N GLU A 19 -28.56 3.23 -8.90
CA GLU A 19 -27.16 3.03 -9.30
C GLU A 19 -26.21 3.93 -8.49
N GLU A 20 -26.57 5.20 -8.29
CA GLU A 20 -25.79 6.14 -7.47
C GLU A 20 -25.73 5.69 -6.00
N PHE A 21 -26.84 5.20 -5.43
CA PHE A 21 -26.86 4.64 -4.09
C PHE A 21 -25.89 3.47 -3.93
N TYR A 22 -25.94 2.49 -4.84
CA TYR A 22 -25.03 1.34 -4.79
C TYR A 22 -23.57 1.76 -5.00
N SER A 23 -23.29 2.69 -5.91
CA SER A 23 -21.95 3.24 -6.10
C SER A 23 -21.40 3.90 -4.83
N ILE A 24 -22.24 4.62 -4.08
CA ILE A 24 -21.87 5.20 -2.79
C ILE A 24 -21.60 4.10 -1.76
N CYS A 25 -22.43 3.07 -1.68
CA CYS A 25 -22.21 1.93 -0.80
C CYS A 25 -20.87 1.23 -1.09
N ASP A 26 -20.55 0.99 -2.36
CA ASP A 26 -19.29 0.39 -2.78
C ASP A 26 -18.09 1.25 -2.38
N GLN A 27 -18.19 2.58 -2.56
CA GLN A 27 -17.16 3.51 -2.14
C GLN A 27 -16.97 3.52 -0.62
N ILE A 28 -18.06 3.49 0.17
CA ILE A 28 -17.99 3.40 1.63
C ILE A 28 -17.27 2.11 2.04
N GLU A 29 -17.65 0.98 1.45
CA GLU A 29 -17.01 -0.31 1.73
C GLU A 29 -15.50 -0.26 1.42
N LEU A 30 -15.13 0.29 0.26
CA LEU A 30 -13.74 0.43 -0.14
C LEU A 30 -12.94 1.31 0.84
N HIS A 31 -13.51 2.45 1.25
CA HIS A 31 -12.87 3.34 2.21
C HIS A 31 -12.71 2.71 3.59
N LEU A 32 -13.68 1.92 4.04
CA LEU A 32 -13.58 1.21 5.32
C LEU A 32 -12.51 0.13 5.27
N LYS A 33 -12.46 -0.67 4.20
CA LYS A 33 -11.38 -1.66 3.99
C LYS A 33 -10.01 -1.01 3.99
N THR A 34 -9.87 0.10 3.25
CA THR A 34 -8.61 0.86 3.19
C THR A 34 -8.21 1.39 4.56
N SER A 35 -9.17 1.90 5.34
CA SER A 35 -8.92 2.43 6.68
C SER A 35 -8.40 1.36 7.63
N ILE A 36 -8.94 0.14 7.57
CA ILE A 36 -8.46 -1.01 8.34
C ILE A 36 -7.01 -1.34 7.98
N GLU A 37 -6.67 -1.37 6.69
CA GLU A 37 -5.31 -1.60 6.23
C GLU A 37 -4.34 -0.52 6.73
N CYS A 38 -4.74 0.76 6.70
CA CYS A 38 -3.92 1.85 7.24
C CYS A 38 -3.66 1.70 8.75
N LEU A 39 -4.65 1.27 9.53
CA LEU A 39 -4.49 1.02 10.96
C LEU A 39 -3.56 -0.17 11.24
N ASN A 40 -3.70 -1.25 10.47
CA ASN A 40 -2.81 -2.41 10.55
C ASN A 40 -1.37 -2.05 10.18
N GLN A 41 -1.19 -1.23 9.14
CA GLN A 41 0.11 -0.70 8.73
C GLN A 41 0.72 0.17 9.83
N GLY A 42 -0.07 1.05 10.46
CA GLY A 42 0.39 1.89 11.57
C GLY A 42 0.79 1.08 12.81
N THR A 43 0.06 0.02 13.12
CA THR A 43 0.41 -0.89 14.24
C THR A 43 1.69 -1.67 13.92
N SER A 44 1.80 -2.16 12.69
CA SER A 44 2.98 -2.90 12.24
C SER A 44 4.23 -2.03 12.21
N SER A 45 4.12 -0.76 11.80
CA SER A 45 5.25 0.16 11.77
C SER A 45 5.80 0.42 13.18
N GLN A 46 4.92 0.61 14.18
CA GLN A 46 5.34 0.77 15.58
C GLN A 46 5.98 -0.48 16.17
N ARG A 47 5.58 -1.67 15.71
CA ARG A 47 6.09 -2.95 16.22
C ARG A 47 7.42 -3.36 15.61
N TYR A 48 7.59 -3.14 14.31
CA TYR A 48 8.71 -3.71 13.54
C TYR A 48 9.76 -2.68 13.14
N LEU A 49 9.47 -1.37 13.20
CA LEU A 49 10.48 -0.37 12.93
C LEU A 49 11.25 0.00 14.21
N PRO A 50 12.58 0.15 14.10
CA PRO A 50 13.41 0.52 15.24
C PRO A 50 13.22 1.98 15.68
N LEU A 51 12.75 2.83 14.79
CA LEU A 51 12.51 4.25 15.03
C LEU A 51 11.16 4.66 14.42
N PRO A 52 10.42 5.58 15.07
CA PRO A 52 9.22 6.16 14.49
C PRO A 52 9.57 6.96 13.24
N VAL A 53 8.60 7.06 12.31
CA VAL A 53 8.77 7.74 11.03
C VAL A 53 7.82 8.93 10.97
N ALA A 54 8.31 10.07 10.50
CA ALA A 54 7.50 11.23 10.16
C ALA A 54 7.21 11.22 8.64
N PRO A 55 6.09 10.63 8.18
CA PRO A 55 5.86 10.34 6.76
C PRO A 55 5.66 11.60 5.90
N THR A 56 5.20 12.69 6.49
CA THR A 56 4.99 13.98 5.80
C THR A 56 6.24 14.85 5.77
N ARG A 57 7.32 14.45 6.44
CA ARG A 57 8.55 15.23 6.55
C ARG A 57 9.60 14.70 5.57
N THR A 58 10.03 15.56 4.66
CA THR A 58 11.07 15.27 3.67
C THR A 58 12.43 15.84 4.06
N GLU A 59 12.47 16.98 4.74
CA GLU A 59 13.72 17.66 5.10
C GLU A 59 14.20 17.32 6.53
N PRO A 60 15.53 17.17 6.75
CA PRO A 60 16.10 17.07 8.08
C PRO A 60 16.01 18.42 8.80
N LEU A 61 15.58 18.42 10.07
CA LEU A 61 15.63 19.64 10.88
C LEU A 61 17.04 19.81 11.47
N PRO A 62 17.55 21.06 11.57
CA PRO A 62 18.71 21.33 12.40
C PRO A 62 18.37 20.95 13.86
N ASN A 63 19.25 20.16 14.49
CA ASN A 63 19.08 19.58 15.83
C ASN A 63 17.94 18.55 15.98
N GLN A 64 17.66 17.76 14.93
CA GLN A 64 16.80 16.60 15.10
C GLN A 64 17.51 15.59 16.03
N ASP A 65 17.11 15.55 17.30
CA ASP A 65 17.41 14.42 18.19
C ASP A 65 17.06 13.13 17.46
N GLY A 66 18.00 12.19 17.39
CA GLY A 66 17.97 11.01 16.50
C GLY A 66 16.88 9.97 16.77
N GLY A 67 15.76 10.38 17.38
CA GLY A 67 14.63 9.53 17.76
C GLY A 67 13.52 9.42 16.72
N THR A 68 13.62 10.01 15.51
CA THR A 68 12.58 9.88 14.47
C THR A 68 13.17 10.03 13.07
N LEU A 69 12.76 9.17 12.14
CA LEU A 69 13.20 9.19 10.75
C LEU A 69 12.33 10.11 9.89
N THR A 70 12.94 10.85 8.96
CA THR A 70 12.22 11.47 7.84
C THR A 70 11.80 10.43 6.81
N TYR A 71 10.86 10.77 5.93
CA TYR A 71 10.41 9.83 4.88
C TYR A 71 11.56 9.38 3.95
N PRO A 72 12.46 10.25 3.46
CA PRO A 72 13.62 9.82 2.68
C PRO A 72 14.58 8.92 3.46
N GLN A 73 14.84 9.22 4.74
CA GLN A 73 15.70 8.38 5.59
C GLN A 73 15.09 6.99 5.78
N PHE A 74 13.78 6.94 6.07
CA PHE A 74 13.05 5.69 6.17
C PHE A 74 13.17 4.85 4.88
N LEU A 75 12.96 5.45 3.70
CA LEU A 75 13.12 4.75 2.42
C LEU A 75 14.54 4.21 2.23
N ALA A 76 15.56 4.98 2.61
CA ALA A 76 16.95 4.52 2.56
C ALA A 76 17.19 3.32 3.49
N THR A 77 16.68 3.38 4.71
CA THR A 77 16.76 2.27 5.69
C THR A 77 16.09 1.01 5.17
N VAL A 78 14.86 1.10 4.64
CA VAL A 78 14.13 -0.05 4.10
C VAL A 78 14.89 -0.67 2.93
N ARG A 79 15.43 0.13 2.01
CA ARG A 79 16.24 -0.37 0.88
C ARG A 79 17.49 -1.12 1.36
N SER A 80 18.17 -0.57 2.37
CA SER A 80 19.34 -1.23 2.97
C SER A 80 18.97 -2.56 3.64
N GLN A 81 17.88 -2.60 4.39
CA GLN A 81 17.38 -3.83 5.02
C GLN A 81 17.02 -4.90 3.99
N VAL A 82 16.37 -4.53 2.88
CA VAL A 82 16.03 -5.46 1.78
C VAL A 82 17.30 -5.98 1.11
N SER A 83 18.28 -5.11 0.81
CA SER A 83 19.57 -5.53 0.24
C SER A 83 20.28 -6.53 1.15
N TYR A 84 20.35 -6.21 2.44
CA TYR A 84 20.99 -7.07 3.43
C TYR A 84 20.30 -8.43 3.54
N ALA A 85 18.96 -8.47 3.58
CA ALA A 85 18.22 -9.73 3.60
C ALA A 85 18.50 -10.58 2.35
N LYS A 86 18.63 -9.95 1.18
CA LYS A 86 19.01 -10.62 -0.07
C LYS A 86 20.43 -11.18 0.00
N GLU A 87 21.40 -10.41 0.49
CA GLU A 87 22.79 -10.86 0.64
C GLU A 87 22.90 -12.08 1.57
N VAL A 88 22.16 -12.07 2.69
CA VAL A 88 22.07 -13.21 3.61
C VAL A 88 21.46 -14.42 2.91
N HIS A 89 20.36 -14.24 2.20
CA HIS A 89 19.74 -15.30 1.40
C HIS A 89 20.71 -15.92 0.38
N ASP A 90 21.37 -15.07 -0.41
CA ASP A 90 22.28 -15.51 -1.47
C ASP A 90 23.48 -16.26 -0.88
N THR A 91 24.00 -15.79 0.27
CA THR A 91 25.07 -16.46 1.02
C THR A 91 24.62 -17.85 1.51
N LEU A 92 23.42 -17.95 2.09
CA LEU A 92 22.87 -19.23 2.55
C LEU A 92 22.61 -20.19 1.37
N MET A 93 22.12 -19.69 0.25
CA MET A 93 21.92 -20.47 -0.97
C MET A 93 23.24 -21.02 -1.52
N ALA A 94 24.27 -20.19 -1.61
CA ALA A 94 25.60 -20.62 -2.07
C ALA A 94 26.19 -21.69 -1.12
N ALA A 95 26.07 -21.50 0.19
CA ALA A 95 26.50 -22.49 1.17
C ALA A 95 25.72 -23.82 1.04
N ALA A 96 24.40 -23.77 0.86
CA ALA A 96 23.57 -24.95 0.69
C ALA A 96 23.93 -25.74 -0.58
N GLN A 97 24.23 -25.06 -1.69
CA GLN A 97 24.69 -25.69 -2.93
C GLN A 97 26.05 -26.40 -2.77
N ASN A 98 26.94 -25.87 -1.94
CA ASN A 98 28.23 -26.51 -1.65
C ASN A 98 28.11 -27.76 -0.77
N ILE A 99 27.00 -27.91 -0.03
CA ILE A 99 26.75 -29.05 0.86
C ILE A 99 25.88 -30.11 0.16
N ALA A 100 25.06 -29.70 -0.81
CA ALA A 100 24.26 -30.62 -1.60
C ALA A 100 25.20 -31.57 -2.38
N PRO A 101 25.08 -32.90 -2.21
CA PRO A 101 25.91 -33.85 -2.93
C PRO A 101 25.65 -33.69 -4.44
N THR A 102 26.72 -33.47 -5.21
CA THR A 102 26.71 -33.67 -6.66
C THR A 102 26.51 -35.16 -6.91
N GLU A 103 25.28 -35.56 -7.22
CA GLU A 103 25.00 -36.85 -7.87
C GLU A 103 25.45 -36.83 -9.34
#